data_AF-A0A960NL01-F1
#
_entry.id   AF-A0A960NL01-F1
#
_cell.length_a   1.000
_cell.length_b   1.000
_cell.length_c   1.000
_cell.angle_alpha   90.00
_cell.angle_beta   90.00
_cell.angle_gamma   90.00
#
_symmetry.space_group_name_H-M   'P 1'
#
loop_
_entity.id
_entity.type
_entity.pdbx_description
1 polymer ?
#
loop_
_entity_poly.entity_id
_entity_poly.type
_entity_poly.pdbx_seq_one_letter_code
_entity_poly.pdbx_strand_id
1 'polypeptide(L)'
;WTGRPMPQGLPLGGLAGLWLAGRCAGFFPGILPSWLYMMVDAAFMPVLAVAVYRALRGVPRHRHNLAFPVILLAMTVANVTSHLMVRTSTGVSMGTEGMLYLVLLMITVMGGRVIPGFTLGKFPEGRTRVWPWLDRIAIGSLPVVMLADLAGAPVPMVAMLCLAAAMVHGSRLVGWHTPEMWRFPLVWLLHVGYGWMVLGFIMKAGSILGFVPPLLFRHAFTAGTIGGVIFAMICRVSLGHTGRSLRLPGFVPWAMIMIGVVPVLRVLLPWVAPMQQLLWIKLSGAAWIVAFGVYIVYYAPMLCQPRADGRPG
;
A
#
# COMPACT_ATOMS: atom_id res chain seq x y z
N TRP A 1 -19.06 10.54 1.94
CA TRP A 1 -18.87 10.36 3.39
C TRP A 1 -18.51 11.66 4.12
N THR A 2 -17.78 12.61 3.49
CA THR A 2 -17.58 13.97 4.05
C THR A 2 -18.70 14.95 3.71
N GLY A 3 -19.56 14.63 2.73
CA GLY A 3 -20.61 15.53 2.25
C GLY A 3 -20.10 16.75 1.47
N ARG A 4 -18.77 16.85 1.26
CA ARG A 4 -18.14 17.95 0.53
C ARG A 4 -17.75 17.51 -0.88
N PRO A 5 -17.81 18.42 -1.86
CA PRO A 5 -17.37 18.11 -3.22
C PRO A 5 -15.87 17.81 -3.22
N MET A 6 -15.50 16.66 -3.75
CA MET A 6 -14.12 16.35 -4.15
C MET A 6 -13.86 16.95 -5.54
N PRO A 7 -12.59 17.17 -5.94
CA PRO A 7 -12.26 17.53 -7.31
C PRO A 7 -12.93 16.57 -8.31
N GLN A 8 -13.61 17.12 -9.31
CA GLN A 8 -14.32 16.41 -10.37
C GLN A 8 -14.03 17.11 -11.71
N GLY A 9 -14.20 16.41 -12.84
CA GLY A 9 -13.96 16.98 -14.17
C GLY A 9 -12.52 17.45 -14.36
N LEU A 10 -12.32 18.67 -14.86
CA LEU A 10 -11.00 19.25 -15.18
C LEU A 10 -10.02 19.26 -13.99
N PRO A 11 -10.37 19.72 -12.77
CA PRO A 11 -9.50 19.60 -11.60
C PRO A 11 -8.99 18.18 -11.31
N LEU A 12 -9.85 17.16 -11.49
CA LEU A 12 -9.46 15.77 -11.30
C LEU A 12 -8.57 15.28 -12.46
N GLY A 13 -8.91 15.65 -13.69
CA GLY A 13 -8.11 15.38 -14.88
C GLY A 13 -6.71 15.98 -14.79
N GLY A 14 -6.57 17.20 -14.27
CA GLY A 14 -5.27 17.84 -14.03
C GLY A 14 -4.45 17.11 -12.98
N LEU A 15 -5.07 16.63 -11.90
CA LEU A 15 -4.40 15.82 -10.87
C LEU A 15 -3.92 14.47 -11.44
N ALA A 16 -4.75 13.80 -12.24
CA ALA A 16 -4.39 12.57 -12.92
C ALA A 16 -3.29 12.78 -13.97
N GLY A 17 -3.36 13.88 -14.73
CA GLY A 17 -2.34 14.27 -15.70
C GLY A 17 -1.01 14.57 -15.04
N LEU A 18 -1.01 15.24 -13.89
CA LEU A 18 0.21 15.49 -13.11
C LEU A 18 0.88 14.20 -12.64
N TRP A 19 0.08 13.25 -12.13
CA TRP A 19 0.57 11.92 -11.76
C TRP A 19 1.16 11.19 -12.97
N LEU A 20 0.45 11.20 -14.11
CA LEU A 20 0.87 10.52 -15.33
C LEU A 20 2.14 11.13 -15.91
N ALA A 21 2.26 12.46 -15.88
CA ALA A 21 3.45 13.18 -16.35
C ALA A 21 4.72 12.73 -15.60
N GLY A 22 4.65 12.58 -14.27
CA GLY A 22 5.77 12.06 -13.48
C GLY A 22 6.17 10.63 -13.89
N ARG A 23 5.19 9.75 -14.12
CA ARG A 23 5.43 8.37 -14.58
C ARG A 23 6.04 8.31 -15.98
N CYS A 24 5.53 9.09 -16.92
CA CYS A 24 6.06 9.18 -18.28
C CYS A 24 7.49 9.73 -18.26
N ALA A 25 7.76 10.79 -17.50
CA ALA A 25 9.10 11.35 -17.37
C ALA A 25 10.11 10.35 -16.78
N GLY A 26 9.70 9.52 -15.82
CA GLY A 26 10.55 8.46 -15.27
C GLY A 26 10.76 7.26 -16.21
N PHE A 27 9.79 6.97 -17.09
CA PHE A 27 9.88 5.85 -18.05
C PHE A 27 10.81 6.15 -19.21
N PHE A 28 10.93 7.42 -19.59
CA PHE A 28 11.79 7.86 -20.68
C PHE A 28 12.92 8.75 -20.14
N PRO A 29 14.00 8.14 -19.60
CA PRO A 29 15.11 8.89 -19.03
C PRO A 29 15.77 9.77 -20.10
N GLY A 30 16.07 11.03 -19.74
CA GLY A 30 16.73 11.99 -20.63
C GLY A 30 15.79 12.91 -21.42
N ILE A 31 14.46 12.68 -21.42
CA ILE A 31 13.51 13.62 -22.05
C ILE A 31 13.50 14.98 -21.34
N LEU A 32 13.59 14.98 -20.01
CA LEU A 32 13.60 16.20 -19.19
C LEU A 32 14.95 16.35 -18.46
N PRO A 33 15.42 17.59 -18.24
CA PRO A 33 16.46 17.86 -17.26
C PRO A 33 16.09 17.28 -15.89
N SER A 34 17.09 16.79 -15.14
CA SER A 34 16.87 16.09 -13.86
C SER A 34 16.07 16.90 -12.84
N TRP A 35 16.32 18.21 -12.74
CA TRP A 35 15.59 19.10 -11.84
C TRP A 35 14.11 19.21 -12.20
N LEU A 36 13.79 19.24 -13.50
CA LEU A 36 12.41 19.34 -13.99
C LEU A 36 11.68 18.01 -13.78
N TYR A 37 12.33 16.88 -14.04
CA TYR A 37 11.78 15.56 -13.72
C TYR A 37 11.45 15.46 -12.23
N MET A 38 12.37 15.83 -11.35
CA MET A 38 12.15 15.84 -9.90
C MET A 38 10.94 16.71 -9.52
N MET A 39 10.82 17.92 -10.07
CA MET A 39 9.69 18.82 -9.79
C MET A 39 8.36 18.21 -10.22
N VAL A 40 8.30 17.65 -11.43
CA VAL A 40 7.08 17.03 -11.98
C VAL A 40 6.68 15.79 -11.16
N ASP A 41 7.64 14.91 -10.85
CA ASP A 41 7.40 13.69 -10.08
C ASP A 41 7.00 13.99 -8.62
N ALA A 42 7.62 14.99 -7.99
CA ALA A 42 7.29 15.38 -6.62
C ALA A 42 5.96 16.15 -6.50
N ALA A 43 5.52 16.86 -7.54
CA ALA A 43 4.39 17.78 -7.46
C ALA A 43 3.03 17.11 -7.19
N PHE A 44 2.84 15.84 -7.56
CA PHE A 44 1.56 15.15 -7.37
C PHE A 44 1.12 15.09 -5.89
N MET A 45 2.05 14.72 -5.00
CA MET A 45 1.77 14.50 -3.57
C MET A 45 1.32 15.78 -2.82
N PRO A 46 1.98 16.94 -2.93
CA PRO A 46 1.53 18.16 -2.26
C PRO A 46 0.21 18.68 -2.84
N VAL A 47 0.00 18.59 -4.15
CA VAL A 47 -1.28 18.99 -4.78
C VAL A 47 -2.43 18.11 -4.27
N LEU A 48 -2.21 16.78 -4.19
CA LEU A 48 -3.18 15.85 -3.60
C LEU A 48 -3.40 16.15 -2.10
N ALA A 49 -2.35 16.46 -1.35
CA ALA A 49 -2.44 16.79 0.08
C ALA A 49 -3.33 18.02 0.31
N VAL A 50 -3.17 19.07 -0.50
CA VAL A 50 -4.01 20.28 -0.46
C VAL A 50 -5.46 19.96 -0.81
N ALA A 51 -5.70 19.16 -1.85
CA ALA A 51 -7.06 18.75 -2.24
C ALA A 51 -7.78 17.99 -1.12
N VAL A 52 -7.10 16.99 -0.53
CA VAL A 52 -7.63 16.21 0.60
C VAL A 52 -7.82 17.09 1.84
N TYR A 53 -6.87 17.96 2.17
CA TYR A 53 -6.99 18.89 3.30
C TYR A 53 -8.20 19.81 3.16
N ARG A 54 -8.41 20.41 1.99
CA ARG A 54 -9.57 21.28 1.72
C ARG A 54 -10.90 20.53 1.90
N ALA A 55 -10.96 19.27 1.50
CA ALA A 55 -12.13 18.41 1.69
C ALA A 55 -12.38 18.05 3.16
N LEU A 56 -11.34 18.05 4.01
CA LEU A 56 -11.44 17.62 5.42
C LEU A 56 -11.49 18.76 6.45
N ARG A 57 -10.88 19.92 6.18
CA ARG A 57 -10.59 20.98 7.18
C ARG A 57 -11.80 21.56 7.92
N GLY A 58 -13.02 21.35 7.42
CA GLY A 58 -14.25 21.80 8.08
C GLY A 58 -15.27 20.70 8.34
N VAL A 59 -14.81 19.44 8.51
CA VAL A 59 -15.67 18.32 8.90
C VAL A 59 -15.16 17.72 10.22
N PRO A 60 -15.60 18.24 11.39
CA PRO A 60 -15.07 17.84 12.70
C PRO A 60 -15.07 16.33 12.95
N ARG A 61 -16.13 15.63 12.49
CA ARG A 61 -16.30 14.17 12.60
C ARG A 61 -15.16 13.38 11.97
N HIS A 62 -14.45 13.97 11.00
CA HIS A 62 -13.42 13.32 10.20
C HIS A 62 -12.02 13.89 10.41
N ARG A 63 -11.79 14.63 11.51
CA ARG A 63 -10.48 15.23 11.85
C ARG A 63 -9.35 14.21 11.93
N HIS A 64 -9.64 12.99 12.34
CA HIS A 64 -8.67 11.89 12.37
C HIS A 64 -8.09 11.53 10.98
N ASN A 65 -8.72 11.97 9.89
CA ASN A 65 -8.21 11.79 8.52
C ASN A 65 -7.26 12.92 8.07
N LEU A 66 -7.07 13.96 8.89
CA LEU A 66 -6.08 15.02 8.62
C LEU A 66 -4.63 14.49 8.68
N ALA A 67 -4.42 13.28 9.19
CA ALA A 67 -3.14 12.58 9.08
C ALA A 67 -2.74 12.33 7.61
N PHE A 68 -3.69 12.12 6.68
CA PHE A 68 -3.35 11.80 5.29
C PHE A 68 -2.62 12.93 4.55
N PRO A 69 -3.09 14.20 4.57
CA PRO A 69 -2.31 15.31 4.03
C PRO A 69 -0.88 15.40 4.61
N VAL A 70 -0.72 15.18 5.91
CA VAL A 70 0.60 15.23 6.57
C VAL A 70 1.51 14.11 6.06
N ILE A 71 1.00 12.88 5.97
CA ILE A 71 1.75 11.74 5.41
C ILE A 71 2.14 12.02 3.95
N LEU A 72 1.24 12.58 3.13
CA LEU A 72 1.54 12.93 1.74
C LEU A 72 2.66 13.98 1.60
N LEU A 73 2.69 14.98 2.49
CA LEU A 73 3.78 15.95 2.53
C LEU A 73 5.10 15.31 2.97
N ALA A 74 5.07 14.42 3.96
CA ALA A 74 6.25 13.64 4.33
C ALA A 74 6.75 12.74 3.19
N MET A 75 5.82 12.14 2.42
CA MET A 75 6.17 11.36 1.22
C MET A 75 6.80 12.24 0.15
N THR A 76 6.39 13.51 0.04
CA THR A 76 7.01 14.49 -0.87
C THR A 76 8.48 14.69 -0.49
N VAL A 77 8.78 14.86 0.80
CA VAL A 77 10.16 14.97 1.29
C VAL A 77 10.95 13.71 0.98
N ALA A 78 10.41 12.52 1.28
CA ALA A 78 11.06 11.25 0.96
C ALA A 78 11.36 11.09 -0.55
N ASN A 79 10.43 11.53 -1.40
CA ASN A 79 10.59 11.51 -2.85
C ASN A 79 11.66 12.50 -3.33
N VAL A 80 11.64 13.74 -2.85
CA VAL A 80 12.66 14.74 -3.21
C VAL A 80 14.05 14.28 -2.74
N THR A 81 14.15 13.70 -1.56
CA THR A 81 15.41 13.13 -1.04
C THR A 81 15.93 12.02 -1.96
N SER A 82 15.08 11.14 -2.50
CA SER A 82 15.53 10.08 -3.41
C SER A 82 16.08 10.65 -4.72
N HIS A 83 15.50 11.73 -5.24
CA HIS A 83 16.00 12.44 -6.44
C HIS A 83 17.32 13.17 -6.19
N LEU A 84 17.38 13.99 -5.13
CA LEU A 84 18.57 14.78 -4.81
C LEU A 84 19.78 13.91 -4.52
N MET A 85 19.53 12.78 -3.86
CA MET A 85 20.60 11.90 -3.40
C MET A 85 20.91 10.77 -4.37
N VAL A 86 20.37 10.79 -5.60
CA VAL A 86 20.59 9.74 -6.62
C VAL A 86 22.08 9.47 -6.92
N ARG A 87 22.94 10.48 -6.67
CA ARG A 87 24.39 10.40 -6.86
C ARG A 87 25.16 9.85 -5.66
N THR A 88 24.48 9.58 -4.55
CA THR A 88 25.06 9.02 -3.32
C THR A 88 24.36 7.71 -2.99
N SER A 89 25.13 6.64 -2.73
CA SER A 89 24.56 5.35 -2.34
C SER A 89 23.72 5.44 -1.06
N THR A 90 24.06 6.36 -0.15
CA THR A 90 23.43 6.54 1.16
C THR A 90 22.09 7.26 1.11
N GLY A 91 21.92 8.30 0.31
CA GLY A 91 20.67 9.04 0.31
C GLY A 91 19.58 8.46 -0.59
N VAL A 92 19.92 7.64 -1.60
CA VAL A 92 18.91 6.80 -2.30
C VAL A 92 18.24 5.86 -1.31
N SER A 93 19.01 5.25 -0.39
CA SER A 93 18.42 4.39 0.65
C SER A 93 17.52 5.18 1.61
N MET A 94 17.88 6.40 2.03
CA MET A 94 17.05 7.17 2.96
C MET A 94 15.69 7.56 2.36
N GLY A 95 15.67 8.08 1.13
CA GLY A 95 14.43 8.47 0.47
C GLY A 95 13.52 7.27 0.16
N THR A 96 14.10 6.17 -0.32
CA THR A 96 13.33 4.96 -0.69
C THR A 96 12.80 4.20 0.53
N GLU A 97 13.60 4.03 1.59
CA GLU A 97 13.14 3.42 2.85
C GLU A 97 12.13 4.32 3.57
N GLY A 98 12.37 5.63 3.60
CA GLY A 98 11.41 6.59 4.16
C GLY A 98 10.05 6.52 3.45
N MET A 99 10.06 6.49 2.11
CA MET A 99 8.84 6.30 1.31
C MET A 99 8.15 4.98 1.65
N LEU A 100 8.90 3.88 1.74
CA LEU A 100 8.36 2.57 2.09
C LEU A 100 7.62 2.61 3.43
N TYR A 101 8.24 3.14 4.47
CA TYR A 101 7.63 3.29 5.79
C TYR A 101 6.39 4.18 5.78
N LEU A 102 6.41 5.29 5.04
CA LEU A 102 5.26 6.19 4.94
C LEU A 102 4.06 5.54 4.21
N VAL A 103 4.31 4.72 3.19
CA VAL A 103 3.25 3.93 2.55
C VAL A 103 2.71 2.87 3.51
N LEU A 104 3.57 2.16 4.26
CA LEU A 104 3.12 1.21 5.27
C LEU A 104 2.35 1.90 6.41
N LEU A 105 2.71 3.11 6.79
CA LEU A 105 1.98 3.93 7.75
C LEU A 105 0.59 4.29 7.19
N MET A 106 0.50 4.69 5.93
CA MET A 106 -0.78 4.97 5.28
C MET A 106 -1.67 3.71 5.24
N ILE A 107 -1.11 2.55 4.91
CA ILE A 107 -1.80 1.26 4.99
C ILE A 107 -2.22 0.92 6.42
N THR A 108 -1.38 1.20 7.42
CA THR A 108 -1.67 0.93 8.83
C THR A 108 -2.84 1.76 9.36
N VAL A 109 -2.90 3.04 8.99
CA VAL A 109 -3.98 3.96 9.33
C VAL A 109 -5.28 3.58 8.63
N MET A 110 -5.24 3.33 7.31
CA MET A 110 -6.45 2.93 6.56
C MET A 110 -6.91 1.52 6.96
N GLY A 111 -5.98 0.58 7.03
CA GLY A 111 -6.20 -0.84 7.27
C GLY A 111 -6.94 -1.11 8.57
N GLY A 112 -6.67 -0.32 9.62
CA GLY A 112 -7.37 -0.41 10.90
C GLY A 112 -8.87 -0.22 10.86
N ARG A 113 -9.38 0.41 9.81
CA ARG A 113 -10.81 0.65 9.62
C ARG A 113 -11.35 -0.14 8.44
N VAL A 114 -10.57 -0.17 7.36
CA VAL A 114 -10.91 -0.80 6.08
C VAL A 114 -11.01 -2.32 6.23
N ILE A 115 -10.00 -2.96 6.81
CA ILE A 115 -9.94 -4.43 6.89
C ILE A 115 -11.03 -4.96 7.82
N PRO A 116 -11.09 -4.59 9.12
CA PRO A 116 -12.14 -5.08 10.00
C PRO A 116 -13.54 -4.58 9.59
N GLY A 117 -13.65 -3.38 9.03
CA GLY A 117 -14.92 -2.84 8.54
C GLY A 117 -15.49 -3.66 7.37
N PHE A 118 -14.65 -4.22 6.50
CA PHE A 118 -15.13 -5.09 5.41
C PHE A 118 -15.41 -6.50 5.89
N THR A 119 -14.63 -6.99 6.85
CA THR A 119 -14.92 -8.28 7.49
C THR A 119 -16.28 -8.23 8.18
N LEU A 120 -16.52 -7.24 9.05
CA LEU A 120 -17.80 -7.05 9.75
C LEU A 120 -18.95 -6.75 8.78
N GLY A 121 -18.73 -5.91 7.77
CA GLY A 121 -19.75 -5.58 6.77
C GLY A 121 -20.18 -6.79 5.95
N LYS A 122 -19.31 -7.81 5.79
CA LYS A 122 -19.63 -9.05 5.09
C LYS A 122 -20.13 -10.15 6.03
N PHE A 123 -19.66 -10.16 7.27
CA PHE A 123 -19.96 -11.14 8.31
C PHE A 123 -20.31 -10.43 9.63
N PRO A 124 -21.54 -9.92 9.77
CA PRO A 124 -21.95 -9.18 10.97
C PRO A 124 -21.92 -10.04 12.24
N GLU A 125 -22.16 -11.34 12.10
CA GLU A 125 -22.12 -12.34 13.19
C GLU A 125 -20.70 -12.85 13.48
N GLY A 126 -19.71 -12.36 12.72
CA GLY A 126 -18.31 -12.73 12.87
C GLY A 126 -17.72 -12.25 14.21
N ARG A 127 -16.57 -12.81 14.57
CA ARG A 127 -15.87 -12.52 15.84
C ARG A 127 -14.85 -11.39 15.73
N THR A 128 -14.89 -10.59 14.65
CA THR A 128 -13.97 -9.47 14.42
C THR A 128 -14.00 -8.46 15.57
N ARG A 129 -12.83 -8.23 16.17
CA ARG A 129 -12.60 -7.29 17.27
C ARG A 129 -11.60 -6.22 16.83
N VAL A 130 -11.89 -4.97 17.22
CA VAL A 130 -10.98 -3.83 17.03
C VAL A 130 -10.67 -3.25 18.40
N TRP A 131 -9.38 -3.17 18.73
CA TRP A 131 -8.90 -2.59 19.99
C TRP A 131 -8.31 -1.20 19.73
N PRO A 132 -8.98 -0.10 20.13
CA PRO A 132 -8.55 1.25 19.79
C PRO A 132 -7.15 1.62 20.31
N TRP A 133 -6.74 1.07 21.46
CA TRP A 133 -5.41 1.29 22.02
C TRP A 133 -4.33 0.62 21.15
N LEU A 134 -4.59 -0.61 20.67
CA LEU A 134 -3.67 -1.35 19.82
C LEU A 134 -3.52 -0.68 18.45
N ASP A 135 -4.60 -0.13 17.90
CA ASP A 135 -4.55 0.68 16.67
C ASP A 135 -3.63 1.89 16.82
N ARG A 136 -3.67 2.60 17.96
CA ARG A 136 -2.77 3.74 18.21
C ARG A 136 -1.31 3.31 18.30
N ILE A 137 -1.03 2.21 19.01
CA ILE A 137 0.32 1.66 19.12
C ILE A 137 0.85 1.24 17.75
N ALA A 138 0.02 0.59 16.92
CA ALA A 138 0.41 0.17 15.57
C ALA A 138 0.69 1.36 14.64
N ILE A 139 -0.08 2.45 14.76
CA ILE A 139 0.19 3.67 14.01
C ILE A 139 1.49 4.32 14.49
N GLY A 140 1.73 4.34 15.81
CA GLY A 140 2.94 4.92 16.40
C GLY A 140 4.23 4.12 16.19
N SER A 141 4.14 2.79 16.05
CA SER A 141 5.31 1.93 15.86
C SER A 141 6.03 2.21 14.54
N LEU A 142 5.29 2.56 13.48
CA LEU A 142 5.84 2.82 12.14
C LEU A 142 6.78 4.03 12.10
N PRO A 143 6.40 5.23 12.56
CA PRO A 143 7.31 6.35 12.70
C PRO A 143 8.50 6.06 13.62
N VAL A 144 8.30 5.32 14.72
CA VAL A 144 9.39 4.98 15.64
C VAL A 144 10.43 4.08 14.97
N VAL A 145 9.99 3.02 14.30
CA VAL A 145 10.87 2.12 13.52
C VAL A 145 11.55 2.90 12.40
N MET A 146 10.81 3.71 11.64
CA MET A 146 11.33 4.52 10.55
C MET A 146 12.43 5.46 11.02
N LEU A 147 12.21 6.22 12.09
CA LEU A 147 13.18 7.17 12.61
C LEU A 147 14.42 6.46 13.15
N ALA A 148 14.27 5.35 13.88
CA ALA A 148 15.40 4.58 14.38
C ALA A 148 16.25 4.01 13.24
N ASP A 149 15.61 3.44 12.23
CA ASP A 149 16.28 2.85 11.06
C ASP A 149 17.00 3.92 10.23
N LEU A 150 16.34 5.04 9.92
CA LEU A 150 16.91 6.12 9.12
C LEU A 150 18.00 6.93 9.86
N ALA A 151 17.94 6.99 11.19
CA ALA A 151 18.97 7.65 12.01
C ALA A 151 20.21 6.77 12.23
N GLY A 152 20.22 5.53 11.73
CA GLY A 152 21.34 4.60 11.92
C GLY A 152 21.48 4.13 13.37
N ALA A 153 20.35 3.94 14.06
CA ALA A 153 20.35 3.40 15.41
C ALA A 153 21.07 2.04 15.51
N PRO A 154 21.54 1.65 16.72
CA PRO A 154 22.17 0.35 16.92
C PRO A 154 21.31 -0.82 16.43
N VAL A 155 21.93 -1.78 15.74
CA VAL A 155 21.26 -2.94 15.12
C VAL A 155 20.31 -3.67 16.09
N PRO A 156 20.70 -3.97 17.36
CA PRO A 156 19.79 -4.63 18.30
C PRO A 156 18.52 -3.82 18.57
N MET A 157 18.63 -2.49 18.63
CA MET A 157 17.50 -1.60 18.86
C MET A 157 16.50 -1.65 17.70
N VAL A 158 16.98 -1.52 16.46
CA VAL A 158 16.12 -1.59 15.27
C VAL A 158 15.45 -2.96 15.14
N ALA A 159 16.19 -4.05 15.44
CA ALA A 159 15.65 -5.41 15.43
C ALA A 159 14.52 -5.59 16.45
N MET A 160 14.73 -5.15 17.69
CA MET A 160 13.70 -5.20 18.73
C MET A 160 12.46 -4.38 18.35
N LEU A 161 12.64 -3.17 17.81
CA LEU A 161 11.52 -2.34 17.36
C LEU A 161 10.73 -2.99 16.22
N CYS A 162 11.42 -3.63 15.26
CA CYS A 162 10.77 -4.38 14.19
C CYS A 162 9.96 -5.56 14.73
N LEU A 163 10.52 -6.35 15.67
CA LEU A 163 9.81 -7.48 16.28
C LEU A 163 8.61 -7.00 17.12
N ALA A 164 8.76 -5.92 17.88
CA ALA A 164 7.66 -5.31 18.62
C ALA A 164 6.55 -4.82 17.68
N ALA A 165 6.91 -4.17 16.56
CA ALA A 165 5.94 -3.80 15.52
C ALA A 165 5.24 -5.04 14.96
N ALA A 166 5.97 -6.10 14.62
CA ALA A 166 5.40 -7.36 14.14
C ALA A 166 4.38 -7.94 15.12
N MET A 167 4.67 -7.96 16.43
CA MET A 167 3.74 -8.42 17.46
C MET A 167 2.47 -7.57 17.47
N VAL A 168 2.60 -6.24 17.50
CA VAL A 168 1.47 -5.31 17.52
C VAL A 168 0.58 -5.48 16.28
N HIS A 169 1.16 -5.55 15.09
CA HIS A 169 0.40 -5.75 13.85
C HIS A 169 -0.19 -7.17 13.76
N GLY A 170 0.51 -8.18 14.26
CA GLY A 170 0.01 -9.55 14.37
C GLY A 170 -1.20 -9.65 15.28
N SER A 171 -1.16 -9.01 16.45
CA SER A 171 -2.30 -8.93 17.36
C SER A 171 -3.51 -8.28 16.71
N ARG A 172 -3.33 -7.19 15.93
CA ARG A 172 -4.44 -6.59 15.16
C ARG A 172 -5.06 -7.59 14.20
N LEU A 173 -4.22 -8.32 13.45
CA LEU A 173 -4.69 -9.30 12.47
C LEU A 173 -5.46 -10.45 13.12
N VAL A 174 -5.02 -10.93 14.28
CA VAL A 174 -5.76 -11.92 15.09
C VAL A 174 -7.12 -11.39 15.51
N GLY A 175 -7.20 -10.13 15.95
CA GLY A 175 -8.48 -9.49 16.27
C GLY A 175 -9.40 -9.37 15.07
N TRP A 176 -8.85 -9.09 13.88
CA TRP A 176 -9.66 -8.88 12.68
C TRP A 176 -10.20 -10.18 12.07
N HIS A 177 -9.51 -11.29 12.31
CA HIS A 177 -9.78 -12.58 11.71
C HIS A 177 -11.18 -13.10 12.05
N THR A 178 -11.80 -13.72 11.07
CA THR A 178 -13.02 -14.51 11.20
C THR A 178 -12.94 -15.63 10.15
N PRO A 179 -13.13 -16.91 10.49
CA PRO A 179 -12.88 -18.04 9.57
C PRO A 179 -13.59 -17.92 8.21
N GLU A 180 -14.78 -17.33 8.20
CA GLU A 180 -15.62 -17.16 7.03
C GLU A 180 -14.99 -16.23 5.98
N MET A 181 -14.03 -15.38 6.38
CA MET A 181 -13.35 -14.44 5.47
C MET A 181 -12.68 -15.12 4.28
N TRP A 182 -12.23 -16.37 4.44
CA TRP A 182 -11.56 -17.15 3.40
C TRP A 182 -12.47 -17.46 2.21
N ARG A 183 -13.80 -17.39 2.37
CA ARG A 183 -14.77 -17.57 1.29
C ARG A 183 -14.87 -16.37 0.35
N PHE A 184 -14.30 -15.21 0.70
CA PHE A 184 -14.45 -13.96 -0.06
C PHE A 184 -13.09 -13.36 -0.42
N PRO A 185 -12.66 -13.43 -1.70
CA PRO A 185 -11.34 -12.98 -2.13
C PRO A 185 -10.98 -11.53 -1.83
N LEU A 186 -11.96 -10.64 -1.92
CA LEU A 186 -11.76 -9.23 -1.56
C LEU A 186 -11.36 -9.03 -0.09
N VAL A 187 -11.83 -9.90 0.81
CA VAL A 187 -11.57 -9.78 2.25
C VAL A 187 -10.28 -10.51 2.61
N TRP A 188 -10.10 -11.76 2.15
CA TRP A 188 -8.91 -12.51 2.53
C TRP A 188 -7.62 -11.90 1.96
N LEU A 189 -7.63 -11.32 0.74
CA LEU A 189 -6.41 -10.73 0.18
C LEU A 189 -5.94 -9.50 0.97
N LEU A 190 -6.87 -8.74 1.57
CA LEU A 190 -6.53 -7.66 2.51
C LEU A 190 -5.83 -8.20 3.77
N HIS A 191 -6.31 -9.31 4.33
CA HIS A 191 -5.70 -9.95 5.50
C HIS A 191 -4.33 -10.54 5.16
N VAL A 192 -4.21 -11.21 4.02
CA VAL A 192 -2.95 -11.77 3.54
C VAL A 192 -1.93 -10.65 3.29
N GLY A 193 -2.33 -9.58 2.60
CA GLY A 193 -1.47 -8.42 2.39
C GLY A 193 -1.00 -7.80 3.72
N TYR A 194 -1.92 -7.60 4.66
CA TYR A 194 -1.54 -7.09 5.98
C TYR A 194 -0.67 -8.09 6.78
N GLY A 195 -0.88 -9.40 6.63
CA GLY A 195 -0.04 -10.45 7.21
C GLY A 195 1.39 -10.42 6.65
N TRP A 196 1.56 -10.09 5.38
CA TRP A 196 2.89 -9.83 4.80
C TRP A 196 3.61 -8.64 5.43
N MET A 197 2.89 -7.69 6.04
CA MET A 197 3.52 -6.60 6.79
C MET A 197 4.14 -7.11 8.08
N VAL A 198 3.43 -7.98 8.80
CA VAL A 198 3.93 -8.66 10.00
C VAL A 198 5.17 -9.47 9.65
N LEU A 199 5.09 -10.28 8.58
CA LEU A 199 6.23 -11.07 8.11
C LEU A 199 7.37 -10.17 7.63
N GLY A 200 7.08 -9.06 6.96
CA GLY A 200 8.09 -8.09 6.52
C GLY A 200 8.90 -7.50 7.67
N PHE A 201 8.26 -7.19 8.81
CA PHE A 201 8.98 -6.73 10.01
C PHE A 201 9.86 -7.82 10.63
N ILE A 202 9.35 -9.06 10.70
CA ILE A 202 10.15 -10.21 11.17
C ILE A 202 11.35 -10.43 10.25
N MET A 203 11.14 -10.40 8.94
CA MET A 203 12.19 -10.56 7.94
C MET A 203 13.20 -9.41 7.97
N LYS A 204 12.75 -8.18 8.23
CA LYS A 204 13.66 -7.04 8.40
C LYS A 204 14.57 -7.25 9.61
N ALA A 205 14.01 -7.63 10.76
CA ALA A 205 14.80 -7.95 11.96
C ALA A 205 15.78 -9.10 11.67
N GLY A 206 15.31 -10.19 11.05
CA GLY A 206 16.16 -11.30 10.63
C GLY A 206 17.25 -10.87 9.65
N SER A 207 16.98 -9.87 8.80
CA SER A 207 17.93 -9.41 7.80
C SER A 207 19.06 -8.58 8.39
N ILE A 208 18.76 -7.64 9.28
CA ILE A 208 19.79 -6.85 9.96
C ILE A 208 20.63 -7.68 10.95
N LEU A 209 20.10 -8.83 11.39
CA LEU A 209 20.82 -9.82 12.20
C LEU A 209 21.57 -10.86 11.34
N GLY A 210 21.49 -10.80 10.01
CA GLY A 210 22.22 -11.68 9.10
C GLY A 210 21.56 -13.03 8.77
N PHE A 211 20.34 -13.29 9.24
CA PHE A 211 19.60 -14.54 8.96
C PHE A 211 18.79 -14.51 7.66
N VAL A 212 18.45 -13.32 7.16
CA VAL A 212 17.59 -13.13 5.97
C VAL A 212 18.28 -12.23 4.94
N PRO A 213 18.29 -12.59 3.65
CA PRO A 213 18.88 -11.74 2.62
C PRO A 213 18.28 -10.31 2.57
N PRO A 214 19.10 -9.24 2.40
CA PRO A 214 18.69 -7.82 2.52
C PRO A 214 17.54 -7.32 1.65
N LEU A 215 17.19 -8.00 0.56
CA LEU A 215 16.14 -7.56 -0.36
C LEU A 215 14.78 -8.21 -0.09
N LEU A 216 14.73 -9.31 0.66
CA LEU A 216 13.51 -10.10 0.80
C LEU A 216 12.46 -9.40 1.65
N PHE A 217 12.85 -8.73 2.74
CA PHE A 217 11.90 -7.97 3.57
C PHE A 217 11.25 -6.82 2.78
N ARG A 218 12.00 -6.17 1.88
CA ARG A 218 11.47 -5.12 1.01
C ARG A 218 10.41 -5.67 0.07
N HIS A 219 10.60 -6.88 -0.45
CA HIS A 219 9.59 -7.55 -1.27
C HIS A 219 8.38 -8.04 -0.47
N ALA A 220 8.55 -8.44 0.79
CA ALA A 220 7.43 -8.71 1.69
C ALA A 220 6.56 -7.45 1.90
N PHE A 221 7.19 -6.30 2.14
CA PHE A 221 6.47 -5.03 2.25
C PHE A 221 5.88 -4.56 0.92
N THR A 222 6.64 -4.59 -0.18
CA THR A 222 6.19 -4.05 -1.47
C THR A 222 5.24 -4.98 -2.20
N ALA A 223 5.68 -6.19 -2.57
CA ALA A 223 4.85 -7.12 -3.34
C ALA A 223 3.74 -7.75 -2.49
N GLY A 224 4.06 -8.11 -1.23
CA GLY A 224 3.10 -8.74 -0.32
C GLY A 224 2.09 -7.74 0.26
N THR A 225 2.58 -6.75 1.01
CA THR A 225 1.71 -5.80 1.71
C THR A 225 1.10 -4.78 0.76
N ILE A 226 1.93 -3.95 0.14
CA ILE A 226 1.46 -2.82 -0.67
C ILE A 226 0.71 -3.35 -1.89
N GLY A 227 1.30 -4.31 -2.62
CA GLY A 227 0.70 -4.94 -3.79
C GLY A 227 -0.64 -5.61 -3.49
N GLY A 228 -0.67 -6.51 -2.51
CA GLY A 228 -1.89 -7.23 -2.13
C GLY A 228 -3.02 -6.31 -1.65
N VAL A 229 -2.71 -5.35 -0.78
CA VAL A 229 -3.71 -4.39 -0.26
C VAL A 229 -4.23 -3.48 -1.38
N ILE A 230 -3.35 -2.96 -2.24
CA ILE A 230 -3.76 -2.13 -3.38
C ILE A 230 -4.66 -2.93 -4.32
N PHE A 231 -4.25 -4.13 -4.73
CA PHE A 231 -5.02 -4.93 -5.68
C PHE A 231 -6.44 -5.26 -5.16
N ALA A 232 -6.54 -5.65 -3.89
CA ALA A 232 -7.84 -5.88 -3.25
C ALA A 232 -8.68 -4.60 -3.20
N MET A 233 -8.07 -3.46 -2.85
CA MET A 233 -8.77 -2.18 -2.75
C MET A 233 -9.24 -1.64 -4.09
N ILE A 234 -8.40 -1.67 -5.14
CA ILE A 234 -8.80 -1.14 -6.45
C ILE A 234 -9.94 -1.96 -7.06
N CYS A 235 -9.97 -3.29 -6.87
CA CYS A 235 -11.10 -4.11 -7.30
C CYS A 235 -12.40 -3.72 -6.58
N ARG A 236 -12.33 -3.60 -5.25
CA ARG A 236 -13.50 -3.25 -4.45
C ARG A 236 -14.01 -1.84 -4.72
N VAL A 237 -13.10 -0.86 -4.76
CA VAL A 237 -13.41 0.56 -4.98
C VAL A 237 -14.01 0.73 -6.37
N SER A 238 -13.48 0.06 -7.39
CA SER A 238 -14.07 0.08 -8.74
C SER A 238 -15.51 -0.43 -8.76
N LEU A 239 -15.85 -1.53 -8.07
CA LEU A 239 -17.24 -1.98 -7.99
C LEU A 239 -18.13 -1.00 -7.22
N GLY A 240 -17.70 -0.59 -6.02
CA GLY A 240 -18.50 0.25 -5.13
C GLY A 240 -18.72 1.67 -5.66
N HIS A 241 -17.70 2.28 -6.27
CA HIS A 241 -17.80 3.64 -6.83
C HIS A 241 -18.40 3.67 -8.23
N THR A 242 -18.58 2.53 -8.89
CA THR A 242 -19.32 2.48 -10.15
C THR A 242 -20.76 1.96 -9.99
N GLY A 243 -21.24 1.81 -8.75
CA GLY A 243 -22.62 1.40 -8.44
C GLY A 243 -22.91 -0.07 -8.73
N ARG A 244 -21.88 -0.90 -8.91
CA ARG A 244 -22.01 -2.32 -9.24
C ARG A 244 -22.00 -3.19 -7.97
N SER A 245 -22.59 -4.38 -8.06
CA SER A 245 -22.59 -5.33 -6.95
C SER A 245 -21.16 -5.73 -6.57
N LEU A 246 -20.89 -5.97 -5.28
CA LEU A 246 -19.57 -6.40 -4.77
C LEU A 246 -19.28 -7.89 -5.06
N ARG A 247 -19.61 -8.36 -6.27
CA ARG A 247 -19.26 -9.68 -6.78
C ARG A 247 -18.13 -9.53 -7.79
N LEU A 248 -17.07 -10.32 -7.64
CA LEU A 248 -15.93 -10.27 -8.52
C LEU A 248 -16.32 -10.80 -9.92
N PRO A 249 -16.04 -10.07 -11.01
CA PRO A 249 -16.37 -10.50 -12.36
C PRO A 249 -15.35 -11.52 -12.90
N GLY A 250 -15.84 -12.48 -13.70
CA GLY A 250 -15.02 -13.35 -14.54
C GLY A 250 -13.80 -13.97 -13.84
N PHE A 251 -12.61 -13.73 -14.39
CA PHE A 251 -11.34 -14.28 -13.90
C PHE A 251 -10.70 -13.52 -12.73
N VAL A 252 -11.33 -12.47 -12.21
CA VAL A 252 -10.76 -11.67 -11.12
C VAL A 252 -10.51 -12.46 -9.82
N PRO A 253 -11.33 -13.44 -9.41
CA PRO A 253 -11.00 -14.30 -8.27
C PRO A 253 -9.67 -15.04 -8.44
N TRP A 254 -9.34 -15.50 -9.65
CA TRP A 254 -8.05 -16.12 -9.96
C TRP A 254 -6.90 -15.11 -9.91
N ALA A 255 -7.13 -13.89 -10.41
CA ALA A 255 -6.15 -12.81 -10.30
C ALA A 255 -5.84 -12.48 -8.83
N MET A 256 -6.83 -12.53 -7.92
CA MET A 256 -6.62 -12.36 -6.48
C MET A 256 -5.70 -13.45 -5.91
N ILE A 257 -5.93 -14.71 -6.29
CA ILE A 257 -5.07 -15.84 -5.90
C ILE A 257 -3.65 -15.63 -6.43
N MET A 258 -3.50 -15.27 -7.71
CA MET A 258 -2.20 -14.98 -8.31
C MET A 258 -1.44 -13.91 -7.53
N ILE A 259 -2.09 -12.78 -7.20
CA ILE A 259 -1.48 -11.72 -6.38
C ILE A 259 -1.13 -12.21 -4.97
N GLY A 260 -1.95 -13.08 -4.37
CA GLY A 260 -1.61 -13.71 -3.09
C GLY A 260 -0.37 -14.62 -3.15
N VAL A 261 -0.14 -15.27 -4.29
CA VAL A 261 1.02 -16.15 -4.55
C VAL A 261 2.28 -15.38 -4.95
N VAL A 262 2.16 -14.22 -5.61
CA VAL A 262 3.31 -13.37 -6.02
C VAL A 262 4.37 -13.22 -4.91
N PRO A 263 4.04 -12.80 -3.68
CA PRO A 263 5.05 -12.61 -2.64
C PRO A 263 5.64 -13.94 -2.15
N VAL A 264 4.93 -15.07 -2.24
CA VAL A 264 5.52 -16.39 -1.96
C VAL A 264 6.64 -16.69 -2.96
N LEU A 265 6.37 -16.48 -4.26
CA LEU A 265 7.36 -16.66 -5.33
C LEU A 265 8.48 -15.62 -5.26
N ARG A 266 8.19 -14.40 -4.78
CA ARG A 266 9.17 -13.31 -4.71
C ARG A 266 10.06 -13.33 -3.47
N VAL A 267 9.57 -13.94 -2.39
CA VAL A 267 10.17 -13.82 -1.05
C VAL A 267 10.54 -15.17 -0.48
N LEU A 268 9.59 -16.09 -0.32
CA LEU A 268 9.85 -17.36 0.38
C LEU A 268 10.66 -18.33 -0.48
N LEU A 269 10.30 -18.51 -1.75
CA LEU A 269 11.00 -19.46 -2.61
C LEU A 269 12.46 -19.07 -2.89
N PRO A 270 12.81 -17.80 -3.14
CA PRO A 270 14.22 -17.39 -3.20
C PRO A 270 14.99 -17.58 -1.90
N TRP A 271 14.30 -17.61 -0.74
CA TRP A 271 14.94 -17.85 0.55
C TRP A 271 15.27 -19.32 0.76
N VAL A 272 14.34 -20.23 0.46
CA VAL A 272 14.50 -21.68 0.70
C VAL A 272 15.15 -22.44 -0.46
N ALA A 273 15.02 -21.92 -1.69
CA ALA A 273 15.53 -22.53 -2.92
C ALA A 273 16.27 -21.48 -3.78
N PRO A 274 17.42 -20.95 -3.30
CA PRO A 274 18.12 -19.84 -3.94
C PRO A 274 18.70 -20.20 -5.32
N MET A 275 18.96 -21.49 -5.60
CA MET A 275 19.51 -21.93 -6.89
C MET A 275 18.57 -21.65 -8.07
N GLN A 276 17.25 -21.60 -7.83
CA GLN A 276 16.23 -21.30 -8.83
C GLN A 276 15.70 -19.87 -8.72
N GLN A 277 16.41 -18.96 -8.05
CA GLN A 277 15.96 -17.58 -7.79
C GLN A 277 15.48 -16.86 -9.05
N LEU A 278 16.19 -16.98 -10.18
CA LEU A 278 15.79 -16.32 -11.42
C LEU A 278 14.46 -16.85 -11.97
N LEU A 279 14.20 -18.16 -11.85
CA LEU A 279 12.93 -18.77 -12.23
C LEU A 279 11.79 -18.23 -11.36
N TRP A 280 11.97 -18.20 -10.04
CA TRP A 280 10.96 -17.68 -9.10
C TRP A 280 10.63 -16.22 -9.37
N ILE A 281 11.64 -15.40 -9.67
CA ILE A 281 11.48 -14.00 -10.06
C ILE A 281 10.64 -13.88 -11.34
N LYS A 282 10.93 -14.69 -12.37
CA LYS A 282 10.18 -14.68 -13.64
C LYS A 282 8.72 -15.09 -13.43
N LEU A 283 8.48 -16.17 -12.68
CA LEU A 283 7.13 -16.64 -12.37
C LEU A 283 6.33 -15.61 -11.55
N SER A 284 6.96 -14.99 -10.56
CA SER A 284 6.38 -13.90 -9.78
C SER A 284 5.97 -12.71 -10.67
N GLY A 285 6.85 -12.28 -11.58
CA GLY A 285 6.56 -11.21 -12.53
C GLY A 285 5.44 -11.57 -13.51
N ALA A 286 5.44 -12.79 -14.04
CA ALA A 286 4.40 -13.27 -14.94
C ALA A 286 3.02 -13.31 -14.25
N ALA A 287 2.95 -13.86 -13.03
CA ALA A 287 1.71 -13.89 -12.25
C ALA A 287 1.18 -12.48 -11.97
N TRP A 288 2.06 -11.53 -11.64
CA TRP A 288 1.70 -10.13 -11.43
C TRP A 288 1.13 -9.50 -12.71
N ILE A 289 1.82 -9.66 -13.85
CA ILE A 289 1.39 -9.11 -15.15
C ILE A 289 0.02 -9.66 -15.54
N VAL A 290 -0.17 -10.98 -15.45
CA VAL A 290 -1.45 -11.62 -15.79
C VAL A 290 -2.56 -11.12 -14.88
N ALA A 291 -2.34 -11.03 -13.57
CA ALA A 291 -3.36 -10.57 -12.63
C ALA A 291 -3.79 -9.11 -12.88
N PHE A 292 -2.84 -8.20 -13.13
CA PHE A 292 -3.16 -6.82 -13.49
C PHE A 292 -3.75 -6.69 -14.90
N GLY A 293 -3.37 -7.54 -15.84
CA GLY A 293 -4.00 -7.64 -17.15
C GLY A 293 -5.49 -8.01 -17.04
N VAL A 294 -5.80 -9.03 -16.23
CA VAL A 294 -7.19 -9.41 -15.90
C VAL A 294 -7.93 -8.23 -15.25
N TYR A 295 -7.30 -7.51 -14.31
CA TYR A 295 -7.91 -6.31 -13.73
C TYR A 295 -8.27 -5.28 -14.81
N ILE A 296 -7.35 -4.94 -15.71
CA ILE A 296 -7.59 -3.94 -16.75
C ILE A 296 -8.76 -4.37 -17.65
N VAL A 297 -8.75 -5.62 -18.13
CA VAL A 297 -9.78 -6.14 -19.05
C VAL A 297 -11.20 -6.02 -18.45
N TYR A 298 -11.37 -6.34 -17.16
CA TYR A 298 -12.70 -6.30 -16.53
C TYR A 298 -13.08 -4.93 -15.99
N TYR A 299 -12.14 -4.18 -15.41
CA TYR A 299 -12.45 -2.95 -14.68
C TYR A 299 -12.29 -1.67 -15.50
N ALA A 300 -11.42 -1.63 -16.53
CA ALA A 300 -11.28 -0.43 -17.35
C ALA A 300 -12.61 -0.01 -18.03
N PRO A 301 -13.40 -0.93 -18.64
CA PRO A 301 -14.70 -0.55 -19.18
C PRO A 301 -15.66 -0.02 -18.12
N MET A 302 -15.61 -0.59 -16.91
CA MET A 302 -16.46 -0.16 -15.79
C MET A 302 -16.14 1.26 -15.32
N LEU A 303 -14.85 1.64 -15.35
CA LEU A 303 -14.33 2.94 -14.92
C LEU A 303 -14.46 4.02 -16.00
N CYS A 304 -14.62 3.63 -17.26
CA CYS A 304 -14.83 4.52 -18.40
C CYS A 304 -16.31 4.67 -18.80
N GLN A 305 -17.23 4.09 -18.03
CA GLN A 305 -18.66 4.17 -18.26
C GLN A 305 -19.35 4.87 -17.09
N PRO A 306 -20.50 5.53 -17.32
CA PRO A 306 -21.32 6.04 -16.24
C PRO A 306 -21.66 4.96 -15.23
N ARG A 307 -21.87 5.36 -13.98
CA ARG A 307 -22.33 4.46 -12.93
C ARG A 307 -23.56 3.66 -13.33
N ALA A 308 -23.56 2.38 -12.96
CA ALA A 308 -24.65 1.45 -13.24
C ALA A 308 -25.96 1.78 -12.49
N ASP A 309 -25.88 2.55 -11.39
CA ASP A 309 -27.02 2.96 -10.57
C ASP A 309 -27.58 4.35 -10.92
N GLY A 310 -27.09 4.98 -11.99
CA GLY A 310 -27.57 6.29 -12.47
C GLY A 310 -27.25 7.48 -11.56
N ARG A 311 -26.49 7.27 -10.47
CA ARG A 311 -26.04 8.37 -9.59
C ARG A 311 -24.84 9.10 -10.20
N PRO A 312 -24.50 10.31 -9.72
CA PRO A 312 -23.31 11.01 -10.20
C PRO A 312 -22.03 10.21 -10.00
N GLY A 313 -21.21 10.12 -11.05
CA GLY A 313 -19.91 9.46 -11.08
C GLY A 313 -19.75 8.45 -12.20
#